data_AF-A0A9P6ZLY9-F1
#
_entry.id   AF-A0A9P6ZLY9-F1
#
_cell.length_a   1.000
_cell.length_b   1.000
_cell.length_c   1.000
_cell.angle_alpha   90.00
_cell.angle_beta   90.00
_cell.angle_gamma   90.00
#
_symmetry.space_group_name_H-M   'P 1'
#
loop_
_entity.id
_entity.type
_entity.pdbx_description
1 polymer ?
#
loop_
_entity_poly.entity_id
_entity_poly.type
_entity_poly.pdbx_seq_one_letter_code
_entity_poly.pdbx_strand_id
1 'polypeptide(L)'
;HVSSIIETESASADAQAPPALVFYATRNILRPYFILGQIPDLLDCLAMVDTFRRYAVEASSVALWWQEYYAKELGSDPDMTLLTERELTKIQDYITNDEHDRLHYILVIKNLCLLHVYYLVTAPESCMLAKHLNDYFPGCFPGHDIPSKLLFQHGLSDSEKQIMEEAYQDCKEWILDVTQWEEEREQEQEHLTAEQADAAFQQAFREKFPLPYSQEELVSDLDEYLDIVEGMIRRLEDYF
;
A
#
# COMPACT_ATOMS: atom_id res chain seq x y z
N HIS A 1 -7.63 34.72 29.49
CA HIS A 1 -6.80 34.41 28.31
C HIS A 1 -5.88 33.19 28.52
N VAL A 2 -6.31 32.17 29.28
CA VAL A 2 -5.58 30.88 29.43
C VAL A 2 -6.59 29.73 29.59
N SER A 3 -7.74 29.81 28.89
CA SER A 3 -8.78 28.77 28.95
C SER A 3 -9.30 28.38 27.57
N SER A 4 -8.63 28.82 26.49
CA SER A 4 -9.02 28.50 25.10
C SER A 4 -7.94 27.71 24.35
N ILE A 5 -6.97 27.13 25.05
CA ILE A 5 -5.86 26.36 24.45
C ILE A 5 -5.96 24.87 24.80
N ILE A 6 -6.84 24.48 25.73
CA ILE A 6 -6.98 23.08 26.18
C ILE A 6 -8.17 22.36 25.51
N GLU A 7 -9.01 23.07 24.74
CA GLU A 7 -10.20 22.47 24.10
C GLU A 7 -10.00 22.04 22.64
N THR A 8 -8.78 22.11 22.09
CA THR A 8 -8.54 21.85 20.66
C THR A 8 -7.78 20.55 20.35
N GLU A 9 -7.58 19.65 21.32
CA GLU A 9 -6.92 18.35 21.10
C GLU A 9 -7.85 17.14 21.27
N SER A 10 -9.13 17.32 21.61
CA SER A 10 -10.07 16.21 21.83
C SER A 10 -11.03 15.92 20.67
N ALA A 11 -10.89 16.60 19.52
CA ALA A 11 -11.86 16.52 18.42
C ALA A 11 -11.45 15.63 17.23
N SER A 12 -10.35 14.85 17.30
CA SER A 12 -9.90 14.02 16.17
C SER A 12 -9.68 12.53 16.47
N ALA A 13 -10.06 12.03 17.64
CA ALA A 13 -9.98 10.60 17.96
C ALA A 13 -11.09 9.76 17.30
N ASP A 14 -12.12 10.40 16.73
CA ASP A 14 -13.37 9.76 16.26
C ASP A 14 -13.41 9.40 14.76
N ALA A 15 -12.30 9.53 14.01
CA ALA A 15 -12.33 9.40 12.54
C ALA A 15 -11.45 8.28 11.95
N GLN A 16 -10.72 7.51 12.76
CA GLN A 16 -9.85 6.45 12.24
C GLN A 16 -10.58 5.10 12.30
N ALA A 17 -10.68 4.42 11.15
CA ALA A 17 -11.33 3.11 11.07
C ALA A 17 -10.63 2.10 12.00
N PRO A 18 -11.36 1.26 12.75
CA PRO A 18 -10.75 0.24 13.60
C PRO A 18 -9.83 -0.68 12.79
N PRO A 19 -8.63 -1.05 13.29
CA PRO A 19 -7.68 -1.88 12.55
C PRO A 19 -8.31 -3.17 12.00
N ALA A 20 -9.10 -3.87 12.81
CA ALA A 20 -9.80 -5.07 12.41
C ALA A 20 -10.72 -4.88 11.18
N LEU A 21 -11.35 -3.71 11.05
CA LEU A 21 -12.21 -3.40 9.91
C LEU A 21 -11.39 -3.17 8.64
N VAL A 22 -10.24 -2.49 8.74
CA VAL A 22 -9.33 -2.27 7.61
C VAL A 22 -8.75 -3.59 7.14
N PHE A 23 -8.23 -4.44 8.03
CA PHE A 23 -7.72 -5.77 7.66
C PHE A 23 -8.79 -6.64 6.99
N TYR A 24 -10.02 -6.59 7.50
CA TYR A 24 -11.16 -7.28 6.90
C TYR A 24 -11.49 -6.73 5.51
N ALA A 25 -11.54 -5.40 5.34
CA ALA A 25 -11.79 -4.76 4.05
C ALA A 25 -10.71 -5.13 3.02
N THR A 26 -9.43 -5.03 3.40
CA THR A 26 -8.30 -5.43 2.55
C THR A 26 -8.44 -6.87 2.09
N ARG A 27 -8.66 -7.82 3.02
CA ARG A 27 -8.78 -9.25 2.65
C ARG A 27 -9.99 -9.55 1.77
N ASN A 28 -11.09 -8.81 1.89
CA ASN A 28 -12.25 -8.96 1.00
C ASN A 28 -11.99 -8.44 -0.42
N ILE A 29 -11.07 -7.51 -0.62
CA ILE A 29 -10.65 -7.10 -1.96
C ILE A 29 -9.78 -8.19 -2.61
N LEU A 30 -9.00 -8.92 -1.79
CA LEU A 30 -8.08 -9.97 -2.25
C LEU A 30 -8.77 -11.33 -2.48
N ARG A 31 -9.87 -11.63 -1.77
CA ARG A 31 -10.50 -12.96 -1.72
C ARG A 31 -12.01 -12.91 -2.01
N PRO A 32 -12.59 -13.97 -2.61
CA PRO A 32 -11.95 -15.21 -3.07
C PRO A 32 -11.14 -15.04 -4.36
N TYR A 33 -11.38 -13.97 -5.11
CA TYR A 33 -10.63 -13.61 -6.31
C TYR A 33 -10.22 -12.16 -6.21
N PHE A 34 -8.99 -11.86 -6.61
CA PHE A 34 -8.48 -10.51 -6.58
C PHE A 34 -9.11 -9.64 -7.68
N ILE A 35 -9.77 -8.56 -7.29
CA ILE A 35 -10.50 -7.67 -8.21
C ILE A 35 -9.59 -6.50 -8.59
N LEU A 36 -8.98 -6.54 -9.78
CA LEU A 36 -8.00 -5.54 -10.23
C LEU A 36 -8.56 -4.10 -10.28
N GLY A 37 -9.84 -3.93 -10.62
CA GLY A 37 -10.49 -2.61 -10.60
C GLY A 37 -10.63 -1.97 -9.23
N GLN A 38 -10.45 -2.74 -8.14
CA GLN A 38 -10.45 -2.25 -6.76
C GLN A 38 -9.05 -1.94 -6.23
N ILE A 39 -8.00 -2.01 -7.07
CA ILE A 39 -6.63 -1.67 -6.65
C ILE A 39 -6.55 -0.24 -6.05
N PRO A 40 -7.22 0.80 -6.57
CA PRO A 40 -7.20 2.12 -5.93
C PRO A 40 -7.68 2.09 -4.46
N ASP A 41 -8.80 1.41 -4.19
CA ASP A 41 -9.34 1.27 -2.82
C ASP A 41 -8.41 0.42 -1.93
N LEU A 42 -7.79 -0.61 -2.51
CA LEU A 42 -6.80 -1.44 -1.84
C LEU A 42 -5.58 -0.63 -1.42
N LEU A 43 -5.07 0.25 -2.28
CA LEU A 43 -3.93 1.13 -1.98
C LEU A 43 -4.24 2.07 -0.80
N ASP A 44 -5.46 2.59 -0.71
CA ASP A 44 -5.88 3.41 0.44
C ASP A 44 -6.00 2.57 1.72
N CYS A 45 -6.52 1.34 1.63
CA CYS A 45 -6.54 0.41 2.76
C CYS A 45 -5.11 0.08 3.25
N LEU A 46 -4.18 -0.14 2.32
CA LEU A 46 -2.77 -0.43 2.65
C LEU A 46 -2.07 0.78 3.27
N ALA A 47 -2.39 2.00 2.85
CA ALA A 47 -1.87 3.21 3.50
C ALA A 47 -2.35 3.32 4.96
N MET A 48 -3.58 2.90 5.26
CA MET A 48 -4.07 2.79 6.63
C MET A 48 -3.34 1.68 7.40
N VAL A 49 -3.10 0.52 6.77
CA VAL A 49 -2.30 -0.57 7.38
C VAL A 49 -0.89 -0.11 7.73
N ASP A 50 -0.19 0.60 6.83
CA ASP A 50 1.14 1.14 7.13
C ASP A 50 1.10 2.20 8.24
N THR A 51 -0.01 2.94 8.38
CA THR A 51 -0.21 3.83 9.53
C THR A 51 -0.27 3.05 10.84
N PHE A 52 -0.95 1.90 10.86
CA PHE A 52 -0.96 1.01 12.03
C PHE A 52 0.43 0.41 12.31
N ARG A 53 1.17 0.02 11.28
CA ARG A 53 2.55 -0.46 11.40
C ARG A 53 3.46 0.59 12.05
N ARG A 54 3.42 1.84 11.56
CA ARG A 54 4.18 2.97 12.13
C ARG A 54 3.81 3.22 13.60
N TYR A 55 2.51 3.25 13.89
CA TYR A 55 2.02 3.34 15.26
C TYR A 55 2.58 2.22 16.14
N ALA A 56 2.57 0.98 15.65
CA ALA A 56 3.07 -0.16 16.40
C ALA A 56 4.57 -0.05 16.72
N VAL A 57 5.38 0.42 15.77
CA VAL A 57 6.83 0.66 15.97
C VAL A 57 7.06 1.79 16.98
N GLU A 58 6.29 2.88 16.90
CA GLU A 58 6.38 4.00 17.83
C GLU A 58 5.98 3.58 19.25
N ALA A 59 4.81 2.93 19.39
CA ALA A 59 4.33 2.40 20.66
C ALA A 59 5.33 1.41 21.28
N SER A 60 5.93 0.56 20.45
CA SER A 60 7.00 -0.36 20.86
C SER A 60 8.23 0.36 21.40
N SER A 61 8.65 1.44 20.73
CA SER A 61 9.79 2.25 21.15
C SER A 61 9.54 2.93 22.51
N VAL A 62 8.33 3.47 22.70
CA VAL A 62 7.91 4.08 23.96
C VAL A 62 7.82 3.03 25.08
N ALA A 63 7.27 1.85 24.78
CA ALA A 63 7.17 0.75 25.74
C ALA A 63 8.54 0.28 26.23
N LEU A 64 9.52 0.13 25.32
CA LEU A 64 10.89 -0.24 25.71
C LEU A 64 11.55 0.82 26.59
N TRP A 65 11.33 2.10 26.29
CA TRP A 65 11.85 3.19 27.11
C TRP A 65 11.28 3.15 28.54
N TRP A 66 9.96 2.97 28.67
CA TRP A 66 9.31 2.83 29.98
C TRP A 66 9.76 1.57 30.72
N GLN A 67 9.89 0.44 30.03
CA GLN A 67 10.43 -0.78 30.62
C GLN A 67 11.81 -0.51 31.23
N GLU A 68 12.71 0.15 30.50
CA GLU A 68 14.06 0.44 30.98
C GLU A 68 14.04 1.41 32.17
N TYR A 69 13.21 2.45 32.11
CA TYR A 69 13.04 3.41 33.19
C TYR A 69 12.57 2.73 34.48
N TYR A 70 11.49 1.95 34.39
CA TYR A 70 10.88 1.30 35.55
C TYR A 70 11.69 0.15 36.10
N ALA A 71 12.42 -0.58 35.25
CA ALA A 71 13.38 -1.59 35.69
C ALA A 71 14.51 -0.99 36.55
N LYS A 72 14.88 0.29 36.32
CA LYS A 72 15.94 0.98 37.07
C LYS A 72 15.44 1.68 38.33
N GLU A 73 14.30 2.38 38.25
CA GLU A 73 13.82 3.26 39.33
C GLU A 73 12.93 2.54 40.36
N LEU A 74 12.26 1.44 39.96
CA LEU A 74 11.15 0.87 40.72
C LEU A 74 11.27 -0.64 40.96
N GLY A 75 12.50 -1.18 40.99
CA GLY A 75 12.81 -2.62 41.10
C GLY A 75 12.29 -3.37 42.35
N SER A 76 11.35 -2.82 43.11
CA SER A 76 10.73 -3.45 44.27
C SER A 76 9.26 -3.06 44.49
N ASP A 77 8.58 -2.39 43.54
CA ASP A 77 7.15 -2.13 43.67
C ASP A 77 6.35 -3.39 43.27
N PRO A 78 5.65 -4.06 44.21
CA PRO A 78 4.91 -5.29 43.94
C PRO A 78 3.68 -5.09 43.05
N ASP A 79 3.19 -3.86 42.89
CA ASP A 79 2.03 -3.56 42.05
C ASP A 79 2.43 -3.30 40.58
N MET A 80 3.72 -3.23 40.29
CA MET A 80 4.24 -2.97 38.96
C MET A 80 4.59 -4.26 38.20
N THR A 81 3.84 -4.54 37.12
CA THR A 81 4.15 -5.65 36.21
C THR A 81 4.95 -5.13 35.03
N LEU A 82 6.16 -5.67 34.86
CA LEU A 82 7.02 -5.40 33.70
C LEU A 82 6.80 -6.46 32.63
N LEU A 83 7.16 -6.11 31.39
CA LEU A 83 7.15 -7.07 30.27
C LEU A 83 8.11 -8.22 30.54
N THR A 84 7.71 -9.43 30.15
CA THR A 84 8.54 -10.62 30.16
C THR A 84 9.63 -10.54 29.09
N GLU A 85 10.70 -11.33 29.24
CA GLU A 85 11.78 -11.40 28.23
C GLU A 85 11.27 -11.75 26.83
N ARG A 86 10.22 -12.59 26.74
CA ARG A 86 9.60 -12.97 25.48
C ARG A 86 8.87 -11.80 24.83
N GLU A 87 8.13 -11.02 25.61
CA GLU A 87 7.41 -9.84 25.12
C GLU A 87 8.39 -8.76 24.68
N LEU A 88 9.44 -8.52 25.46
CA LEU A 88 10.52 -7.60 25.09
C LEU A 88 11.19 -7.96 23.78
N THR A 89 11.55 -9.24 23.60
CA THR A 89 12.14 -9.72 22.35
C THR A 89 11.22 -9.40 21.17
N LYS A 90 9.92 -9.63 21.32
CA LYS A 90 8.94 -9.38 20.25
C LYS A 90 8.76 -7.89 19.94
N ILE A 91 8.69 -7.04 20.95
CA ILE A 91 8.60 -5.59 20.79
C ILE A 91 9.88 -5.05 20.13
N GLN A 92 11.04 -5.60 20.49
CA GLN A 92 12.32 -5.23 19.89
C GLN A 92 12.44 -5.69 18.44
N ASP A 93 11.89 -6.86 18.08
CA ASP A 93 11.80 -7.32 16.69
C ASP A 93 11.06 -6.29 15.81
N TYR A 94 10.00 -5.65 16.32
CA TYR A 94 9.22 -4.66 15.55
C TYR A 94 10.03 -3.42 15.16
N ILE A 95 10.87 -2.93 16.07
CA ILE A 95 11.75 -1.79 15.79
C ILE A 95 12.90 -2.20 14.88
N THR A 96 13.43 -3.40 15.10
CA THR A 96 14.58 -3.90 14.34
C THR A 96 14.23 -4.17 12.87
N ASN A 97 13.01 -4.63 12.61
CA ASN A 97 12.53 -4.95 11.26
C ASN A 97 11.80 -3.79 10.57
N ASP A 98 11.68 -2.62 11.21
CA ASP A 98 10.91 -1.47 10.69
C ASP A 98 11.26 -1.10 9.24
N GLU A 99 12.55 -0.96 8.94
CA GLU A 99 13.01 -0.62 7.58
C GLU A 99 12.69 -1.72 6.56
N HIS A 100 12.77 -2.99 6.97
CA HIS A 100 12.47 -4.13 6.11
C HIS A 100 10.98 -4.20 5.78
N ASP A 101 10.13 -4.08 6.81
CA ASP A 101 8.67 -4.09 6.66
C ASP A 101 8.20 -2.87 5.86
N ARG A 102 8.87 -1.73 6.02
CA ARG A 102 8.62 -0.53 5.22
C ARG A 102 8.98 -0.75 3.76
N LEU A 103 10.12 -1.35 3.46
CA LEU A 103 10.49 -1.67 2.08
C LEU A 103 9.50 -2.66 1.45
N HIS A 104 9.07 -3.67 2.20
CA HIS A 104 8.06 -4.63 1.74
C HIS A 104 6.76 -3.90 1.34
N TYR A 105 6.25 -3.01 2.20
CA TYR A 105 5.09 -2.17 1.90
C TYR A 105 5.25 -1.40 0.58
N ILE A 106 6.38 -0.71 0.39
CA ILE A 106 6.62 0.11 -0.81
C ILE A 106 6.68 -0.75 -2.08
N LEU A 107 7.30 -1.93 -2.03
CA LEU A 107 7.35 -2.84 -3.16
C LEU A 107 5.96 -3.38 -3.53
N VAL A 108 5.13 -3.69 -2.55
CA VAL A 108 3.74 -4.12 -2.76
C VAL A 108 2.92 -2.99 -3.42
N ILE A 109 3.01 -1.76 -2.91
CA ILE A 109 2.35 -0.58 -3.51
C ILE A 109 2.79 -0.39 -4.96
N LYS A 110 4.10 -0.43 -5.23
CA LYS A 110 4.67 -0.31 -6.57
C LYS A 110 4.08 -1.37 -7.52
N ASN A 111 4.09 -2.63 -7.11
CA ASN A 111 3.62 -3.75 -7.94
C ASN A 111 2.12 -3.65 -8.22
N LEU A 112 1.32 -3.20 -7.24
CA LEU A 112 -0.11 -2.94 -7.42
C LEU A 112 -0.36 -1.81 -8.42
N CYS A 113 0.37 -0.70 -8.35
CA CYS A 113 0.25 0.40 -9.31
C CYS A 113 0.53 -0.10 -10.74
N LEU A 114 1.63 -0.84 -10.94
CA LEU A 114 2.00 -1.38 -12.26
C LEU A 114 0.97 -2.39 -12.78
N LEU A 115 0.48 -3.28 -11.91
CA LEU A 115 -0.55 -4.25 -12.28
C LEU A 115 -1.87 -3.57 -12.67
N HIS A 116 -2.26 -2.51 -11.96
CA HIS A 116 -3.47 -1.78 -12.30
C HIS A 116 -3.34 -1.01 -13.61
N VAL A 117 -2.17 -0.42 -13.88
CA VAL A 117 -1.91 0.21 -15.19
C VAL A 117 -2.01 -0.82 -16.31
N TYR A 118 -1.42 -2.01 -16.13
CA TYR A 118 -1.56 -3.11 -17.09
C TYR A 118 -3.04 -3.48 -17.33
N TYR A 119 -3.82 -3.60 -16.26
CA TYR A 119 -5.26 -3.85 -16.35
C TYR A 119 -5.99 -2.76 -17.14
N LEU A 120 -5.75 -1.49 -16.82
CA LEU A 120 -6.47 -0.35 -17.40
C LEU A 120 -6.30 -0.23 -18.91
N VAL A 121 -5.15 -0.60 -19.47
CA VAL A 121 -4.91 -0.53 -20.93
C VAL A 121 -5.96 -1.29 -21.72
N THR A 122 -6.37 -2.47 -21.24
CA THR A 122 -7.33 -3.33 -21.96
C THR A 122 -8.73 -3.35 -21.32
N ALA A 123 -8.91 -2.61 -20.23
CA ALA A 123 -10.17 -2.58 -19.50
C ALA A 123 -11.17 -1.58 -20.14
N PRO A 124 -12.48 -1.77 -19.94
CA PRO A 124 -13.50 -0.77 -20.31
C PRO A 124 -13.24 0.61 -19.69
N GLU A 125 -12.55 0.66 -18.55
CA GLU A 125 -12.16 1.88 -17.86
C GLU A 125 -10.84 2.51 -18.38
N SER A 126 -10.34 2.13 -19.55
CA SER A 126 -9.07 2.64 -20.11
C SER A 126 -8.98 4.16 -20.21
N CYS A 127 -10.12 4.84 -20.37
CA CYS A 127 -10.20 6.30 -20.35
C CYS A 127 -9.74 6.94 -19.02
N MET A 128 -9.67 6.15 -17.95
CA MET A 128 -9.21 6.56 -16.62
C MET A 128 -7.70 6.39 -16.43
N LEU A 129 -6.99 5.80 -17.39
CA LEU A 129 -5.55 5.51 -17.29
C LEU A 129 -4.72 6.75 -16.96
N ALA A 130 -4.91 7.85 -17.71
CA ALA A 130 -4.17 9.09 -17.48
C ALA A 130 -4.40 9.66 -16.07
N LYS A 131 -5.64 9.54 -15.56
CA LYS A 131 -5.99 9.97 -14.20
C LYS A 131 -5.26 9.11 -13.16
N HIS A 132 -5.33 7.79 -13.29
CA HIS A 132 -4.68 6.86 -12.37
C HIS A 132 -3.16 6.99 -12.39
N LEU A 133 -2.56 7.21 -13.57
CA LEU A 133 -1.13 7.48 -13.67
C LEU A 133 -0.72 8.75 -12.92
N ASN A 134 -1.53 9.82 -12.97
CA ASN A 134 -1.28 11.01 -12.16
C ASN A 134 -1.44 10.74 -10.65
N ASP A 135 -2.40 9.91 -10.25
CA ASP A 135 -2.57 9.51 -8.85
C ASP A 135 -1.41 8.62 -8.35
N TYR A 136 -0.84 7.77 -9.20
CA TYR A 136 0.29 6.88 -8.85
C TYR A 136 1.67 7.53 -8.95
N PHE A 137 1.83 8.49 -9.86
CA PHE A 137 3.10 9.12 -10.19
C PHE A 137 2.90 10.64 -10.33
N PRO A 138 2.58 11.34 -9.23
CA PRO A 138 2.29 12.77 -9.28
C PRO A 138 3.54 13.58 -9.67
N GLY A 139 3.37 14.56 -10.56
CA GLY A 139 4.47 15.42 -11.05
C GLY A 139 5.28 14.83 -12.22
N CYS A 140 5.04 13.57 -12.57
CA CYS A 140 5.71 12.92 -13.69
C CYS A 140 5.11 13.27 -15.06
N PHE A 141 3.92 13.90 -15.07
CA PHE A 141 3.19 14.34 -16.27
C PHE A 141 3.31 15.86 -16.48
N PRO A 142 3.87 16.32 -17.63
CA PRO A 142 3.95 17.75 -17.92
C PRO A 142 2.56 18.41 -17.97
N GLY A 143 2.34 19.44 -17.16
CA GLY A 143 1.08 20.19 -17.13
C GLY A 143 0.00 19.63 -16.20
N HIS A 144 0.30 18.55 -15.46
CA HIS A 144 -0.58 17.96 -14.45
C HIS A 144 0.12 17.89 -13.08
N ASP A 145 0.37 19.05 -12.47
CA ASP A 145 0.82 19.16 -11.07
C ASP A 145 -0.36 19.03 -10.09
N ILE A 146 -1.23 18.05 -10.32
CA ILE A 146 -2.36 17.80 -9.43
C ILE A 146 -1.88 16.88 -8.31
N PRO A 147 -2.02 17.27 -7.03
CA PRO A 147 -1.70 16.39 -5.92
C PRO A 147 -2.48 15.08 -6.04
N SER A 148 -1.79 13.96 -5.82
CA SER A 148 -2.45 12.66 -5.77
C SER A 148 -3.50 12.63 -4.67
N LYS A 149 -4.60 11.91 -4.93
CA LYS A 149 -5.64 11.65 -3.93
C LYS A 149 -5.35 10.43 -3.06
N LEU A 150 -4.37 9.61 -3.44
CA LEU A 150 -4.08 8.34 -2.78
C LEU A 150 -3.25 8.58 -1.52
N LEU A 151 -3.69 7.97 -0.43
CA LEU A 151 -3.15 8.26 0.90
C LEU A 151 -1.66 7.90 1.02
N PHE A 152 -1.20 6.86 0.31
CA PHE A 152 0.19 6.41 0.41
C PHE A 152 1.21 7.46 -0.04
N GLN A 153 0.83 8.36 -0.96
CA GLN A 153 1.73 9.37 -1.54
C GLN A 153 2.22 10.39 -0.49
N HIS A 154 1.39 10.67 0.52
CA HIS A 154 1.73 11.63 1.57
C HIS A 154 2.79 11.10 2.55
N GLY A 155 2.95 9.78 2.63
CA GLY A 155 3.84 9.12 3.58
C GLY A 155 5.21 8.74 3.01
N LEU A 156 5.49 9.02 1.74
CA LEU A 156 6.73 8.56 1.08
C LEU A 156 7.94 9.44 1.44
N SER A 157 9.05 8.79 1.79
CA SER A 157 10.36 9.42 1.88
C SER A 157 10.93 9.73 0.49
N ASP A 158 11.99 10.53 0.40
CA ASP A 158 12.57 10.88 -0.89
C ASP A 158 13.21 9.68 -1.62
N SER A 159 13.76 8.71 -0.89
CA SER A 159 14.24 7.46 -1.49
C SER A 159 13.10 6.57 -1.99
N GLU A 160 11.96 6.56 -1.30
CA GLU A 160 10.78 5.81 -1.73
C GLU A 160 10.11 6.45 -2.94
N LYS A 161 10.08 7.79 -3.00
CA LYS A 161 9.66 8.51 -4.21
C LYS A 161 10.54 8.17 -5.40
N GLN A 162 11.84 7.97 -5.20
CA GLN A 162 12.73 7.53 -6.28
C GLN A 162 12.35 6.13 -6.80
N ILE A 163 12.00 5.19 -5.92
CA ILE A 163 11.51 3.86 -6.33
C ILE A 163 10.23 3.99 -7.18
N MET A 164 9.33 4.90 -6.80
CA MET A 164 8.11 5.16 -7.57
C MET A 164 8.38 5.85 -8.90
N GLU A 165 9.35 6.78 -8.96
CA GLU A 165 9.78 7.43 -10.20
C GLU A 165 10.42 6.43 -11.17
N GLU A 166 11.24 5.51 -10.68
CA GLU A 166 11.80 4.42 -11.50
C GLU A 166 10.67 3.55 -12.09
N ALA A 167 9.68 3.19 -11.26
CA ALA A 167 8.50 2.47 -11.74
C ALA A 167 7.67 3.27 -12.76
N TYR A 168 7.61 4.60 -12.64
CA TYR A 168 6.99 5.46 -13.64
C TYR A 168 7.73 5.41 -14.97
N GLN A 169 9.07 5.48 -14.97
CA GLN A 169 9.84 5.41 -16.22
C GLN A 169 9.62 4.07 -16.93
N ASP A 170 9.67 2.96 -16.20
CA ASP A 170 9.37 1.63 -16.75
C ASP A 170 7.95 1.57 -17.33
N CYS A 171 6.98 2.10 -16.58
CA CYS A 171 5.59 2.16 -17.00
C CYS A 171 5.39 3.01 -18.27
N LYS A 172 6.09 4.14 -18.36
CA LYS A 172 6.01 5.07 -19.49
C LYS A 172 6.59 4.43 -20.75
N GLU A 173 7.76 3.82 -20.67
CA GLU A 173 8.36 3.09 -21.78
C GLU A 173 7.44 1.96 -22.25
N TRP A 174 6.88 1.20 -21.32
CA TRP A 174 5.92 0.14 -21.62
C TRP A 174 4.63 0.66 -22.31
N ILE A 175 4.04 1.77 -21.84
CA ILE A 175 2.85 2.37 -22.49
C ILE A 175 3.15 2.84 -23.91
N LEU A 176 4.36 3.37 -24.17
CA LEU A 176 4.77 3.77 -25.51
C LEU A 176 4.87 2.55 -26.45
N ASP A 177 5.45 1.45 -25.96
CA ASP A 177 5.53 0.18 -26.71
C ASP A 177 4.14 -0.39 -27.01
N VAL A 178 3.22 -0.32 -26.05
CA VAL A 178 1.83 -0.73 -26.22
C VAL A 178 1.14 0.14 -27.28
N THR A 179 1.21 1.47 -27.15
CA THR A 179 0.59 2.40 -28.10
C THR A 179 1.09 2.14 -29.52
N GLN A 180 2.40 1.96 -29.70
CA GLN A 180 2.97 1.68 -31.01
C GLN A 180 2.45 0.35 -31.59
N TRP A 181 2.38 -0.69 -30.76
CA TRP A 181 1.84 -1.99 -31.18
C TRP A 181 0.35 -1.92 -31.54
N GLU A 182 -0.44 -1.13 -30.82
CA GLU A 182 -1.86 -0.87 -31.14
C GLU A 182 -1.99 -0.18 -32.50
N GLU A 183 -1.21 0.88 -32.74
CA GLU A 183 -1.19 1.63 -34.01
C GLU A 183 -0.80 0.75 -35.22
N GLU A 184 0.16 -0.16 -35.05
CA GLU A 184 0.59 -1.11 -36.07
C GLU A 184 -0.53 -2.13 -36.39
N ARG A 185 -1.29 -2.57 -35.39
CA ARG A 185 -2.37 -3.55 -35.55
C ARG A 185 -3.66 -2.98 -36.10
N GLU A 186 -4.02 -1.75 -35.75
CA GLU A 186 -5.21 -1.09 -36.29
C GLU A 186 -5.14 -1.00 -37.82
N GLN A 187 -3.94 -0.87 -38.39
CA GLN A 187 -3.69 -0.86 -39.83
C GLN A 187 -3.93 -2.23 -40.50
N GLU A 188 -3.98 -3.32 -39.73
CA GLU A 188 -4.10 -4.70 -40.23
C GLU A 188 -5.52 -5.29 -40.11
N GLN A 189 -6.43 -4.67 -39.36
CA GLN A 189 -7.73 -5.26 -38.95
C GLN A 189 -8.99 -4.60 -39.54
N GLU A 190 -9.00 -4.22 -40.83
CA GLU A 190 -10.17 -3.58 -41.48
C GLU A 190 -11.44 -4.46 -41.65
N HIS A 191 -11.44 -5.74 -41.26
CA HIS A 191 -12.47 -6.72 -41.67
C HIS A 191 -13.13 -7.56 -40.56
N LEU A 192 -12.95 -7.24 -39.28
CA LEU A 192 -13.58 -7.97 -38.16
C LEU A 192 -14.84 -7.29 -37.63
N THR A 193 -15.74 -8.07 -37.03
CA THR A 193 -16.83 -7.53 -36.19
C THR A 193 -16.28 -7.05 -34.84
N ALA A 194 -16.94 -6.09 -34.20
CA ALA A 194 -16.44 -5.46 -32.97
C ALA A 194 -16.14 -6.46 -31.83
N GLU A 195 -17.02 -7.45 -31.60
CA GLU A 195 -16.83 -8.46 -30.54
C GLU A 195 -15.68 -9.43 -30.85
N GLN A 196 -15.49 -9.79 -32.13
CA GLN A 196 -14.40 -10.66 -32.56
C GLN A 196 -13.06 -9.92 -32.53
N ALA A 197 -13.07 -8.61 -32.82
CA ALA A 197 -11.90 -7.75 -32.72
C ALA A 197 -11.45 -7.62 -31.26
N ASP A 198 -12.37 -7.38 -30.32
CA ASP A 198 -12.04 -7.23 -28.89
C ASP A 198 -11.44 -8.50 -28.26
N ALA A 199 -12.07 -9.66 -28.48
CA ALA A 199 -11.54 -10.93 -27.95
C ALA A 199 -10.17 -11.29 -28.55
N ALA A 200 -10.00 -11.08 -29.87
CA ALA A 200 -8.72 -11.32 -30.54
C ALA A 200 -7.64 -10.32 -30.09
N PHE A 201 -8.03 -9.07 -29.81
CA PHE A 201 -7.17 -8.04 -29.28
C PHE A 201 -6.66 -8.41 -27.89
N GLN A 202 -7.57 -8.75 -26.96
CA GLN A 202 -7.17 -9.13 -25.59
C GLN A 202 -6.24 -10.34 -25.56
N GLN A 203 -6.51 -11.34 -26.42
CA GLN A 203 -5.62 -12.49 -26.52
C GLN A 203 -4.24 -12.09 -27.05
N ALA A 204 -4.17 -11.36 -28.16
CA ALA A 204 -2.91 -10.95 -28.75
C ALA A 204 -2.12 -9.99 -27.82
N PHE A 205 -2.83 -9.14 -27.08
CA PHE A 205 -2.25 -8.27 -26.06
C PHE A 205 -1.57 -9.11 -24.97
N ARG A 206 -2.27 -10.10 -24.39
CA ARG A 206 -1.70 -10.96 -23.35
C ARG A 206 -0.52 -11.80 -23.83
N GLU A 207 -0.51 -12.20 -25.09
CA GLU A 207 0.60 -12.92 -25.71
C GLU A 207 1.83 -12.03 -25.93
N LYS A 208 1.61 -10.77 -26.35
CA LYS A 208 2.67 -9.79 -26.62
C LYS A 208 3.23 -9.16 -25.34
N PHE A 209 2.34 -8.82 -24.42
CA PHE A 209 2.60 -8.13 -23.16
C PHE A 209 2.13 -9.04 -22.02
N PRO A 210 2.99 -9.93 -21.50
CA PRO A 210 2.63 -10.75 -20.35
C PRO A 210 2.38 -9.86 -19.12
N LEU A 211 1.62 -10.40 -18.17
CA LEU A 211 1.38 -9.74 -16.88
C LEU A 211 2.73 -9.38 -16.22
N PRO A 212 2.87 -8.18 -15.65
CA PRO A 212 4.12 -7.74 -15.02
C PRO A 212 4.44 -8.57 -13.76
N TYR A 213 3.41 -9.11 -13.10
CA TYR A 213 3.52 -9.91 -11.88
C TYR A 213 2.47 -11.01 -11.85
N SER A 214 2.78 -12.12 -11.18
CA SER A 214 1.77 -13.12 -10.84
C SER A 214 0.80 -12.54 -9.80
N GLN A 215 -0.50 -12.61 -10.09
CA GLN A 215 -1.53 -12.18 -9.13
C GLN A 215 -1.50 -13.05 -7.86
N GLU A 216 -1.17 -14.33 -7.99
CA GLU A 216 -1.10 -15.25 -6.85
C GLU A 216 0.07 -14.91 -5.92
N GLU A 217 1.23 -14.58 -6.49
CA GLU A 217 2.40 -14.14 -5.73
C GLU A 217 2.12 -12.81 -5.04
N LEU A 218 1.55 -11.83 -5.76
CA LEU A 218 1.22 -10.54 -5.18
C LEU A 218 0.21 -10.63 -4.04
N VAL A 219 -0.82 -11.48 -4.18
CA VAL A 219 -1.78 -11.74 -3.09
C VAL A 219 -1.10 -12.43 -1.90
N SER A 220 -0.14 -13.33 -2.15
CA SER A 220 0.65 -13.97 -1.09
C SER A 220 1.51 -12.96 -0.34
N ASP A 221 2.22 -12.08 -1.04
CA ASP A 221 3.05 -11.02 -0.45
C ASP A 221 2.19 -10.05 0.39
N LEU A 222 1.00 -9.71 -0.13
CA LEU A 222 0.01 -8.91 0.59
C LEU A 222 -0.49 -9.58 1.86
N ASP A 223 -0.87 -10.85 1.79
CA ASP A 223 -1.33 -11.61 2.96
C ASP A 223 -0.22 -11.70 4.02
N GLU A 224 1.03 -11.91 3.62
CA GLU A 224 2.19 -11.91 4.52
C GLU A 224 2.36 -10.55 5.21
N TYR A 225 2.34 -9.45 4.44
CA TYR A 225 2.44 -8.10 5.00
C TYR A 225 1.29 -7.81 5.98
N LEU A 226 0.06 -8.18 5.65
CA LEU A 226 -1.10 -7.99 6.52
C LEU A 226 -0.97 -8.79 7.82
N ASP A 227 -0.51 -10.04 7.74
CA ASP A 227 -0.32 -10.90 8.91
C ASP A 227 0.77 -10.35 9.85
N ILE A 228 1.84 -9.75 9.30
CA ILE A 228 2.87 -9.06 10.09
C ILE A 228 2.23 -7.92 10.87
N VAL A 229 1.58 -6.97 10.18
CA VAL A 229 1.05 -5.76 10.83
C VAL A 229 -0.10 -6.07 11.78
N GLU A 230 -1.02 -6.96 11.41
CA GLU A 230 -2.10 -7.40 12.30
C GLU A 230 -1.55 -8.11 13.54
N GLY A 231 -0.48 -8.90 13.37
CA GLY A 231 0.23 -9.53 14.48
C GLY A 231 0.89 -8.52 15.41
N MET A 232 1.39 -7.39 14.92
CA MET A 232 1.92 -6.30 15.74
C MET A 232 0.82 -5.66 16.57
N ILE A 233 -0.29 -5.27 15.93
CA ILE A 233 -1.41 -4.59 16.60
C ILE A 233 -2.03 -5.45 17.69
N ARG A 234 -2.38 -6.70 17.36
CA ARG A 234 -2.97 -7.62 18.35
C ARG A 234 -2.08 -7.81 19.59
N ARG A 235 -0.77 -7.94 19.41
CA ARG A 235 0.14 -8.12 20.54
C ARG A 235 0.26 -6.87 21.40
N LEU A 236 0.28 -5.68 20.78
CA LEU A 236 0.30 -4.44 21.55
C LEU A 236 -1.00 -4.26 22.34
N GLU A 237 -2.16 -4.61 21.78
CA GLU A 237 -3.44 -4.65 22.49
C GLU A 237 -3.48 -5.69 23.62
N ASP A 238 -2.75 -6.80 23.48
CA ASP A 238 -2.64 -7.82 24.54
C ASP A 238 -1.68 -7.39 25.67
N TYR A 239 -0.68 -6.56 25.37
CA TYR A 239 0.36 -6.16 26.32
C TYR A 239 0.01 -4.91 27.13
N PHE A 240 -0.86 -4.03 26.62
CA PHE A 240 -1.16 -2.70 27.20
C PHE A 240 -2.66 -2.43 27.27
#